data_AF-A0A1S1QQX1-F1
#
_entry.id   AF-A0A1S1QQX1-F1
#
_cell.length_a   1.000
_cell.length_b   1.000
_cell.length_c   1.000
_cell.angle_alpha   90.00
_cell.angle_beta   90.00
_cell.angle_gamma   90.00
#
_symmetry.space_group_name_H-M   'P 1'
#
loop_
_entity.id
_entity.type
_entity.pdbx_description
1 polymer ?
#
loop_
_entity_poly.entity_id
_entity_poly.type
_entity_poly.pdbx_seq_one_letter_code
_entity_poly.pdbx_strand_id
1 'polypeptide(L)'
;MLWSADEPLMPFQVQQRLGGGLAQSTVATTLLRLMDKGLADRAPRGKGFGYRALRRAEDHAAVQMVALVRRGENPDDVLRCFASQLPAGYQRVLREALTVSG
;
A
#
# COMPACT_ATOMS: atom_id res chain seq x y z
N MET A 1 1.10 -10.23 -2.78
CA MET A 1 0.62 -11.39 -1.97
C MET A 1 -0.72 -11.11 -1.30
N LEU A 2 -0.83 -10.20 -0.31
CA LEU A 2 -2.16 -9.74 0.18
C LEU A 2 -2.92 -8.97 -0.92
N TRP A 3 -2.22 -8.10 -1.65
CA TRP A 3 -2.75 -7.34 -2.80
C TRP A 3 -3.01 -8.19 -4.06
N SER A 4 -2.74 -9.49 -4.02
CA SER A 4 -2.85 -10.41 -5.15
C SER A 4 -3.76 -11.60 -4.83
N ALA A 5 -4.47 -11.53 -3.69
CA ALA A 5 -5.35 -12.58 -3.22
C ALA A 5 -6.79 -12.09 -3.29
N ASP A 6 -7.65 -12.88 -3.91
CA ASP A 6 -9.07 -12.56 -4.05
C ASP A 6 -9.82 -12.66 -2.72
N GLU A 7 -9.28 -13.43 -1.78
CA GLU A 7 -9.86 -13.69 -0.46
C GLU A 7 -8.88 -13.33 0.67
N PRO A 8 -9.39 -12.89 1.85
CA PRO A 8 -8.56 -12.67 3.03
C PRO A 8 -7.76 -13.90 3.41
N LEU A 9 -6.46 -13.71 3.65
CA LEU A 9 -5.52 -14.79 3.95
C LEU A 9 -5.28 -14.94 5.44
N MET A 10 -5.42 -16.17 5.94
CA MET A 10 -5.03 -16.54 7.30
C MET A 10 -3.51 -16.50 7.47
N PRO A 11 -2.98 -16.25 8.68
CA PRO A 11 -1.53 -16.20 8.91
C PRO A 11 -0.75 -17.43 8.41
N PHE A 12 -1.32 -18.64 8.53
CA PHE A 12 -0.68 -19.86 8.02
C PHE A 12 -0.62 -19.88 6.47
N GLN A 13 -1.61 -19.33 5.78
CA GLN A 13 -1.63 -19.26 4.32
C GLN A 13 -0.59 -18.27 3.80
N VAL A 14 -0.42 -17.16 4.53
CA VAL A 14 0.66 -16.19 4.25
C VAL A 14 2.03 -16.84 4.48
N GLN A 15 2.20 -17.56 5.59
CA GLN A 15 3.45 -18.27 5.90
C GLN A 15 3.82 -19.29 4.82
N GLN A 16 2.87 -20.09 4.35
CA GLN A 16 3.10 -21.07 3.27
C GLN A 16 3.54 -20.40 1.97
N ARG A 17 2.90 -19.28 1.59
CA ARG A 17 3.25 -18.52 0.39
C ARG A 17 4.62 -17.84 0.47
N LEU A 18 5.12 -17.57 1.68
CA LEU A 18 6.46 -17.06 1.93
C LEU A 18 7.54 -18.17 1.98
N GLY A 19 7.19 -19.42 1.68
CA GLY A 19 8.12 -20.53 1.66
C GLY A 19 8.41 -21.15 3.04
N GLY A 20 7.59 -20.86 4.06
CA GLY A 20 7.64 -21.55 5.36
C GLY A 20 8.83 -21.21 6.27
N GLY A 21 9.81 -20.42 5.82
CA GLY A 21 11.00 -20.05 6.60
C GLY A 21 10.74 -19.09 7.78
N LEU A 22 9.53 -18.55 7.90
CA LEU A 22 9.11 -17.73 9.03
C LEU A 22 8.12 -18.48 9.91
N ALA A 23 8.16 -18.24 11.22
CA ALA A 23 7.13 -18.75 12.13
C ALA A 23 5.77 -18.10 11.85
N GLN A 24 4.68 -18.85 12.02
CA GLN A 24 3.31 -18.34 11.86
C GLN A 24 3.02 -17.13 12.75
N SER A 25 3.57 -17.10 13.96
CA SER A 25 3.43 -15.98 14.92
C SER A 25 4.12 -14.70 14.45
N THR A 26 5.25 -14.81 13.77
CA THR A 26 5.96 -13.68 13.14
C THR A 26 5.12 -13.08 12.03
N VAL A 27 4.53 -13.95 11.20
CA VAL A 27 3.60 -13.54 10.14
C VAL A 27 2.37 -12.86 10.73
N ALA A 28 1.75 -13.45 11.76
CA ALA A 28 0.60 -12.87 12.45
C ALA A 28 0.91 -11.48 13.03
N THR A 29 2.06 -11.33 13.70
CA THR A 29 2.51 -10.04 14.25
C THR A 29 2.73 -9.00 13.14
N THR A 30 3.27 -9.42 12.00
CA THR A 30 3.47 -8.52 10.85
C THR A 30 2.13 -8.07 10.25
N LEU A 31 1.16 -8.98 10.13
CA LEU A 31 -0.19 -8.68 9.65
C LEU A 31 -0.92 -7.72 10.59
N LEU A 32 -0.79 -7.90 11.92
CA LEU A 32 -1.30 -6.93 12.89
C LEU A 32 -0.66 -5.55 12.67
N ARG A 33 0.67 -5.47 12.55
CA ARG A 33 1.35 -4.18 12.30
C ARG A 33 0.91 -3.52 11.00
N LEU A 34 0.58 -4.29 9.97
CA LEU A 34 0.04 -3.74 8.72
C LEU A 34 -1.39 -3.21 8.92
N MET A 35 -2.20 -3.90 9.72
CA MET A 35 -3.52 -3.42 10.12
C MET A 35 -3.43 -2.14 10.95
N ASP A 36 -2.53 -2.08 11.94
CA ASP A 36 -2.29 -0.88 12.76
C ASP A 36 -1.83 0.32 11.91
N LYS A 37 -1.14 0.05 10.79
CA LYS A 37 -0.72 1.06 9.81
C LYS A 37 -1.80 1.42 8.79
N GLY A 38 -3.00 0.83 8.87
CA GLY A 38 -4.08 1.05 7.91
C GLY A 38 -3.81 0.47 6.52
N LEU A 39 -2.92 -0.52 6.40
CA LEU A 39 -2.53 -1.15 5.14
C LEU A 39 -3.24 -2.47 4.89
N ALA A 40 -3.80 -3.06 5.94
CA ALA A 40 -4.55 -4.29 5.90
C ALA A 40 -5.83 -4.17 6.73
N ASP A 41 -6.84 -4.91 6.32
CA ASP A 41 -8.05 -5.15 7.09
C ASP A 41 -8.07 -6.60 7.53
N ARG A 42 -8.75 -6.89 8.64
CA ARG A 42 -9.00 -8.27 9.06
C ARG A 42 -10.49 -8.59 8.94
N ALA A 43 -10.80 -9.76 8.39
CA ALA A 43 -12.15 -10.26 8.26
C ALA A 43 -12.25 -11.67 8.87
N PRO A 44 -13.39 -12.04 9.49
CA PRO A 44 -13.62 -13.41 9.94
C PRO A 44 -13.44 -14.42 8.80
N ARG A 45 -12.69 -15.49 9.06
CA ARG A 45 -12.40 -16.55 8.10
C ARG A 45 -12.26 -17.89 8.81
N GLY A 46 -13.23 -18.79 8.62
CA GLY A 46 -13.29 -20.06 9.33
C GLY A 46 -13.35 -19.84 10.85
N LYS A 47 -12.43 -20.46 11.60
CA LYS A 47 -12.33 -20.32 13.07
C LYS A 47 -11.44 -19.16 13.54
N GLY A 48 -11.00 -18.28 12.64
CA GLY A 48 -10.13 -17.15 12.99
C GLY A 48 -10.30 -15.96 12.06
N PHE A 49 -9.23 -15.18 11.87
CA PHE A 49 -9.23 -13.98 11.04
C PHE A 49 -8.27 -14.11 9.87
N GLY A 50 -8.78 -13.80 8.67
CA GLY A 50 -7.97 -13.57 7.48
C GLY A 50 -7.67 -12.09 7.32
N TYR A 51 -6.56 -11.77 6.67
CA TYR A 51 -6.13 -10.40 6.39
C TYR A 51 -6.21 -10.14 4.89
N ARG A 52 -6.70 -8.97 4.51
CA ARG A 52 -6.72 -8.47 3.13
C ARG A 52 -6.08 -7.09 3.09
N ALA A 53 -5.59 -6.66 1.92
CA ALA A 53 -5.14 -5.27 1.77
C ALA A 53 -6.32 -4.29 1.95
N LEU A 54 -6.11 -3.22 2.71
CA LEU A 54 -7.09 -2.14 2.86
C LEU A 54 -6.87 -1.15 1.70
N ARG A 55 -7.72 -1.24 0.67
CA ARG A 55 -7.71 -0.46 -0.60
C ARG A 55 -6.50 -0.66 -1.53
N ARG A 56 -6.73 -0.26 -2.78
CA ARG A 56 -5.91 -0.52 -3.97
C ARG A 56 -4.46 -0.10 -3.71
N ALA A 57 -3.50 -0.87 -4.19
CA ALA A 57 -2.08 -0.58 -3.96
C ALA A 57 -1.71 0.84 -4.45
N GLU A 58 -2.40 1.31 -5.48
CA GLU A 58 -2.34 2.64 -6.06
C GLU A 58 -2.75 3.74 -5.07
N ASP A 59 -3.81 3.52 -4.27
CA ASP A 59 -4.27 4.47 -3.25
C ASP A 59 -3.22 4.61 -2.13
N HIS A 60 -2.66 3.47 -1.69
CA HIS A 60 -1.60 3.49 -0.68
C HIS A 60 -0.33 4.20 -1.20
N ALA A 61 0.08 3.89 -2.42
CA ALA A 61 1.23 4.53 -3.05
C ALA A 61 1.03 6.05 -3.17
N ALA A 62 -0.16 6.50 -3.58
CA ALA A 62 -0.49 7.93 -3.64
C ALA A 62 -0.34 8.62 -2.28
N VAL A 63 -0.82 8.00 -1.19
CA VAL A 63 -0.65 8.54 0.17
C VAL A 63 0.83 8.66 0.54
N GLN A 64 1.65 7.67 0.22
CA GLN A 64 3.09 7.71 0.48
C GLN A 64 3.79 8.81 -0.34
N MET A 65 3.42 8.99 -1.60
CA MET A 65 3.96 10.06 -2.45
C MET A 65 3.67 11.45 -1.87
N VAL A 66 2.44 11.69 -1.42
CA VAL A 66 2.08 12.96 -0.76
C VAL A 66 2.86 13.17 0.54
N ALA A 67 3.04 12.12 1.33
CA ALA A 67 3.83 12.18 2.56
C ALA A 67 5.30 12.54 2.27
N LEU A 68 5.88 12.02 1.18
CA LEU A 68 7.25 12.36 0.76
C LEU A 68 7.37 13.82 0.33
N VAL A 69 6.41 14.36 -0.43
CA VAL A 69 6.40 15.77 -0.83
C VAL A 69 6.39 16.70 0.38
N ARG A 70 5.60 16.36 1.42
CA ARG A 70 5.48 17.15 2.66
C ARG A 70 6.69 17.10 3.58
N ARG A 71 7.68 16.23 3.35
CA ARG A 71 8.87 16.11 4.21
C ARG A 71 9.93 17.19 3.95
N GLY A 72 9.91 17.82 2.77
CA GLY A 72 10.85 18.91 2.47
C GLY A 72 10.51 20.18 3.25
N GLU A 73 11.50 21.05 3.46
CA GLU A 73 11.30 22.36 4.09
C GLU A 73 10.30 23.23 3.32
N ASN A 74 10.26 23.08 1.99
CA ASN A 74 9.26 23.68 1.11
C ASN A 74 8.59 22.62 0.20
N PRO A 75 7.36 22.16 0.54
CA PRO A 75 6.65 21.16 -0.25
C PRO A 75 6.43 21.56 -1.72
N ASP A 76 6.28 22.85 -2.02
CA ASP A 76 6.05 23.31 -3.39
C ASP A 76 7.29 23.11 -4.27
N ASP A 77 8.48 23.33 -3.71
CA ASP A 77 9.74 23.14 -4.44
C ASP A 77 10.02 21.65 -4.65
N VAL A 78 9.70 20.80 -3.66
CA VAL A 78 9.76 19.34 -3.81
C VAL A 78 8.81 18.88 -4.92
N LEU A 79 7.60 19.43 -4.98
CA LEU A 79 6.61 19.08 -6.00
C LEU A 79 7.08 19.52 -7.40
N ARG A 80 7.65 20.72 -7.54
CA ARG A 80 8.24 21.20 -8.82
C ARG A 80 9.39 20.30 -9.27
N CYS A 81 10.28 19.94 -8.35
CA CYS A 81 11.42 19.06 -8.62
C CYS A 81 10.98 17.62 -8.97
N PHE A 82 9.93 17.11 -8.34
CA PHE A 82 9.33 15.83 -8.69
C PHE A 82 8.73 15.88 -10.10
N ALA A 83 7.93 16.90 -10.41
CA ALA A 83 7.29 17.05 -11.71
C ALA A 83 8.32 17.16 -12.86
N SER A 84 9.45 17.84 -12.64
CA SER A 84 10.51 17.97 -13.65
C SER A 84 11.26 16.66 -13.93
N GLN A 85 11.31 15.75 -12.95
CA GLN A 85 11.97 14.44 -13.09
C GLN A 85 11.06 13.34 -13.63
N LEU A 86 9.75 13.58 -13.73
CA LEU A 86 8.82 12.59 -14.27
C LEU A 86 9.06 12.37 -15.78
N PRO A 87 9.06 11.11 -16.26
CA PRO A 87 8.97 10.80 -17.67
C PRO A 87 7.77 11.50 -18.34
N ALA A 88 7.94 11.92 -19.60
CA ALA A 88 6.92 12.66 -20.35
C ALA A 88 5.54 11.97 -20.37
N GLY A 89 5.52 10.63 -20.40
CA GLY A 89 4.28 9.85 -20.30
C GLY A 89 3.53 10.07 -18.99
N TYR A 90 4.23 10.06 -17.85
CA TYR A 90 3.62 10.31 -16.54
C TYR A 90 3.26 11.78 -16.32
N GLN A 91 4.04 12.72 -16.88
CA GLN A 91 3.67 14.15 -16.87
C GLN A 91 2.36 14.40 -17.61
N ARG A 92 2.10 13.67 -18.71
CA ARG A 92 0.82 13.76 -19.43
C ARG A 92 -0.34 13.22 -18.59
N VAL A 93 -0.19 12.03 -18.01
CA VAL A 93 -1.21 11.42 -17.13
C VAL A 93 -1.52 12.34 -15.94
N LEU A 94 -0.51 12.93 -15.31
CA LEU A 94 -0.70 13.84 -14.18
C LEU A 94 -1.48 15.10 -14.60
N ARG A 95 -1.18 15.68 -15.76
CA ARG A 95 -1.93 16.83 -16.30
C ARG A 95 -3.40 16.49 -16.57
N GLU A 96 -3.66 15.35 -17.23
CA GLU A 96 -5.02 14.88 -17.51
C GLU A 96 -5.83 14.69 -16.22
N ALA A 97 -5.23 14.07 -15.20
CA ALA A 97 -5.88 13.85 -13.90
C ALA A 97 -6.24 15.16 -13.17
N LEU A 98 -5.38 16.18 -13.25
CA LEU A 98 -5.62 17.49 -12.61
C LEU A 98 -6.72 18.29 -13.30
N THR A 99 -6.88 18.15 -14.62
CA THR A 99 -8.00 18.77 -15.36
C THR A 99 -9.36 18.15 -15.07
N VAL A 100 -9.41 16.85 -14.77
CA VAL A 100 -10.66 16.14 -14.45
C VAL A 100 -11.09 16.35 -12.98
N SER A 101 -10.15 16.75 -12.12
CA SER A 101 -10.37 16.94 -10.69
C SER A 101 -10.67 18.40 -10.31
N GLY A 102 -10.92 19.28 -11.29
CA GLY A 102 -11.21 20.70 -11.13
C GLY A 102 -12.69 21.04 -11.29
#